data_AF-A0A8C2JM38-F1
#
_entry.id   AF-A0A8C2JM38-F1
#
_cell.length_a   1.000
_cell.length_b   1.000
_cell.length_c   1.000
_cell.angle_alpha   90.00
_cell.angle_beta   90.00
_cell.angle_gamma   90.00
#
_symmetry.space_group_name_H-M   'P 1'
#
loop_
_entity.id
_entity.type
_entity.pdbx_description
1 polymer ?
#
loop_
_entity_poly.entity_id
_entity_poly.type
_entity_poly.pdbx_seq_one_letter_code
_entity_poly.pdbx_strand_id
1 'polypeptide(L)'
;MALQRTQAFLLLLLLTLLGLGLVQPSYGQDRMYQRFLRQHVDPDTTGGNDGYCNLMMQRRKMTSHQCKRFNTFIHEDLWNIRSICSTTNIQCKNGQ
;
A
#
# COMPACT_ATOMS: atom_id res chain seq x y z
N MET A 1 5.64 -24.14 -44.07
CA MET A 1 4.51 -24.49 -43.19
C MET A 1 4.93 -24.71 -41.73
N ALA A 2 5.86 -25.63 -41.42
CA ALA A 2 6.27 -25.93 -40.04
C ALA A 2 7.08 -24.81 -39.35
N LEU A 3 8.03 -24.18 -40.06
CA LEU A 3 8.89 -23.11 -39.53
C LEU A 3 8.12 -21.83 -39.16
N GLN A 4 7.12 -21.45 -39.96
CA GLN A 4 6.28 -20.28 -39.69
C GLN A 4 5.36 -20.51 -38.47
N ARG A 5 4.93 -21.76 -38.25
CA ARG A 5 4.15 -22.16 -37.07
C ARG A 5 4.99 -22.12 -35.80
N THR A 6 6.21 -22.66 -35.82
CA THR A 6 7.11 -22.62 -34.66
C THR A 6 7.52 -21.19 -34.29
N GLN A 7 7.74 -20.34 -35.30
CA GLN A 7 8.07 -18.93 -35.10
C GLN A 7 6.91 -18.13 -34.48
N ALA A 8 5.66 -18.44 -34.88
CA ALA A 8 4.47 -17.86 -34.26
C ALA A 8 4.32 -18.30 -32.78
N PHE A 9 4.57 -19.56 -32.46
CA PHE A 9 4.53 -20.05 -31.07
C PHE A 9 5.62 -19.43 -30.19
N LEU A 10 6.84 -19.27 -30.72
CA LEU A 10 7.94 -18.61 -30.04
C LEU A 10 7.64 -17.13 -29.76
N LEU A 11 7.06 -16.42 -30.73
CA LEU A 11 6.59 -15.04 -30.56
C LEU A 11 5.51 -14.94 -29.48
N LEU A 12 4.54 -15.85 -29.48
CA LEU A 12 3.48 -15.89 -28.47
C LEU A 12 4.06 -16.12 -27.08
N LEU A 13 4.99 -17.08 -26.94
CA LEU A 13 5.66 -17.39 -25.69
C LEU A 13 6.45 -16.18 -25.17
N LEU A 14 7.20 -15.50 -26.04
CA LEU A 14 7.96 -14.31 -25.68
C LEU A 14 7.03 -13.19 -25.20
N LEU A 15 5.93 -12.94 -25.90
CA LEU A 15 4.91 -11.95 -25.51
C LEU A 15 4.30 -12.28 -24.14
N THR A 16 4.01 -13.56 -23.86
CA THR A 16 3.48 -13.97 -22.54
C THR A 16 4.49 -13.78 -21.41
N LEU A 17 5.77 -14.11 -21.63
CA LEU A 17 6.84 -13.91 -20.66
C LEU A 17 7.07 -12.42 -20.37
N LEU A 18 7.02 -11.57 -21.40
CA LEU A 18 7.14 -10.12 -21.27
C LEU A 18 5.95 -9.53 -20.50
N GLY A 19 4.73 -9.99 -20.79
CA GLY A 19 3.52 -9.58 -20.08
C GLY A 19 3.55 -9.96 -18.60
N LEU A 20 3.98 -11.18 -18.26
CA LEU A 20 4.11 -11.63 -16.88
C LEU A 20 5.21 -10.88 -16.10
N GLY A 21 6.34 -10.57 -16.74
CA GLY A 21 7.46 -9.86 -16.12
C GLY A 21 7.17 -8.39 -15.80
N LEU A 22 6.29 -7.73 -16.57
CA LEU A 22 5.94 -6.31 -16.38
C LEU A 22 4.83 -6.07 -15.34
N VAL A 23 4.06 -7.09 -14.97
CA VAL A 23 2.86 -6.93 -14.13
C VAL A 23 3.17 -6.90 -12.62
N GLN A 24 4.40 -7.21 -12.19
CA GLN A 24 4.65 -7.58 -10.79
C GLN A 24 5.20 -6.53 -9.78
N PRO A 25 5.65 -5.30 -10.09
CA PRO A 25 6.16 -4.42 -9.01
C PRO A 25 5.06 -3.72 -8.19
N SER A 26 3.92 -3.38 -8.80
CA SER A 26 2.97 -2.43 -8.21
C SER A 26 2.04 -3.02 -7.13
N TYR A 27 1.78 -4.33 -7.19
CA TYR A 27 0.83 -4.99 -6.26
C TYR A 27 1.27 -4.91 -4.79
N GLY A 28 2.57 -4.99 -4.52
CA GLY A 28 3.11 -4.88 -3.16
C GLY A 28 2.94 -3.46 -2.59
N GLN A 29 3.18 -2.46 -3.43
CA GLN A 29 3.11 -1.05 -3.06
C GLN A 29 1.65 -0.62 -2.79
N ASP A 30 0.69 -1.09 -3.61
CA ASP A 30 -0.74 -0.82 -3.36
C ASP A 30 -1.22 -1.46 -2.05
N ARG A 31 -0.88 -2.73 -1.78
CA ARG A 31 -1.25 -3.37 -0.51
C ARG A 31 -0.67 -2.64 0.71
N MET A 32 0.56 -2.16 0.62
CA MET A 32 1.18 -1.35 1.68
C MET A 32 0.47 -0.01 1.86
N TYR A 33 0.13 0.67 0.76
CA TYR A 33 -0.60 1.92 0.78
C TYR A 33 -1.99 1.77 1.39
N GLN A 34 -2.77 0.76 0.97
CA GLN A 34 -4.08 0.47 1.55
C GLN A 34 -3.98 0.13 3.05
N ARG A 35 -2.93 -0.60 3.46
CA ARG A 35 -2.66 -0.88 4.87
C ARG A 35 -2.36 0.40 5.64
N PHE A 36 -1.56 1.31 5.07
CA PHE A 36 -1.25 2.61 5.65
C PHE A 36 -2.52 3.42 5.87
N LEU A 37 -3.35 3.60 4.84
CA LEU A 37 -4.62 4.33 4.94
C LEU A 37 -5.52 3.75 6.03
N ARG A 38 -5.71 2.42 6.04
CA ARG A 38 -6.55 1.75 7.04
C ARG A 38 -6.05 1.98 8.47
N GLN A 39 -4.74 1.91 8.69
CA GLN A 39 -4.19 1.99 10.06
C GLN A 39 -3.97 3.43 10.52
N HIS A 40 -3.73 4.36 9.62
CA HIS A 40 -3.14 5.65 9.98
C HIS A 40 -3.89 6.87 9.50
N VAL A 41 -4.95 6.76 8.68
CA VAL A 41 -5.60 7.94 8.10
C VAL A 41 -7.09 7.99 8.48
N ASP A 42 -7.54 9.13 8.99
CA ASP A 42 -8.93 9.42 9.36
C ASP A 42 -9.23 10.92 9.18
N PRO A 43 -9.51 11.37 7.94
CA PRO A 43 -9.51 12.80 7.58
C PRO A 43 -10.69 13.58 8.18
N ASP A 44 -11.82 12.92 8.41
CA ASP A 44 -13.09 13.57 8.75
C ASP A 44 -13.22 13.95 10.24
N THR A 45 -12.21 13.63 11.06
CA THR A 45 -12.26 13.84 12.51
C THR A 45 -11.19 14.86 12.93
N THR A 46 -11.52 15.77 13.85
CA THR A 46 -10.54 16.66 14.48
C THR A 46 -10.38 16.28 15.95
N GLY A 47 -9.18 15.78 16.30
CA GLY A 47 -8.83 15.37 17.67
C GLY A 47 -9.18 13.92 18.01
N GLY A 48 -8.86 13.50 19.24
CA GLY A 48 -9.12 12.15 19.72
C GLY A 48 -9.19 12.09 21.24
N ASN A 49 -10.27 11.50 21.76
CA ASN A 49 -10.36 11.09 23.16
C ASN A 49 -10.21 9.56 23.26
N ASP A 50 -10.19 9.01 24.47
CA ASP A 50 -10.03 7.57 24.67
C ASP A 50 -11.15 6.76 23.99
N GLY A 51 -12.37 7.30 23.94
CA GLY A 51 -13.50 6.70 23.23
C GLY A 51 -13.26 6.58 21.73
N TYR A 52 -12.73 7.63 21.10
CA TYR A 52 -12.32 7.65 19.70
C TYR A 52 -11.25 6.58 19.44
N CYS A 53 -10.20 6.54 20.26
CA CYS A 53 -9.12 5.57 20.12
C CYS A 53 -9.65 4.13 20.20
N ASN A 54 -10.45 3.82 21.23
CA ASN A 54 -11.03 2.49 21.41
C ASN A 54 -11.89 2.07 20.20
N LEU A 55 -12.75 2.98 19.73
CA LEU A 55 -13.62 2.73 18.60
C LEU A 55 -12.83 2.51 17.30
N MET A 56 -11.88 3.39 16.99
CA MET A 56 -11.15 3.36 15.73
C MET A 56 -10.16 2.20 15.67
N MET A 57 -9.48 1.88 16.77
CA MET A 57 -8.61 0.71 16.85
C MET A 57 -9.39 -0.59 16.58
N GLN A 58 -10.62 -0.69 17.10
CA GLN A 58 -11.49 -1.84 16.85
C GLN A 58 -12.03 -1.88 15.41
N ARG A 59 -12.61 -0.76 14.93
CA ARG A 59 -13.19 -0.66 13.58
C ARG A 59 -12.15 -0.95 12.50
N ARG A 60 -10.94 -0.44 12.68
CA ARG A 60 -9.82 -0.67 11.76
C ARG A 60 -9.12 -2.01 11.99
N LYS A 61 -9.69 -2.94 12.78
CA LYS A 61 -9.19 -4.31 12.99
C LYS A 61 -7.76 -4.39 13.54
N MET A 62 -7.41 -3.49 14.45
CA MET A 62 -6.10 -3.48 15.13
C MET A 62 -6.15 -4.11 16.53
N THR A 63 -7.29 -4.70 16.90
CA THR A 63 -7.51 -5.36 18.19
C THR A 63 -8.09 -6.78 18.06
N SER A 64 -8.31 -7.30 16.84
CA SER A 64 -9.07 -8.55 16.63
C SER A 64 -8.39 -9.82 17.14
N HIS A 65 -7.06 -9.89 17.10
CA HIS A 65 -6.30 -11.05 17.60
C HIS A 65 -5.38 -10.64 18.76
N GLN A 66 -4.75 -9.48 18.61
CA GLN A 66 -3.90 -8.86 19.62
C GLN A 66 -4.15 -7.36 19.59
N CYS A 67 -4.15 -6.73 20.77
CA CYS A 67 -4.21 -5.27 20.88
C CYS A 67 -2.88 -4.67 20.42
N LYS A 68 -2.90 -3.94 19.29
CA LYS A 68 -1.77 -3.12 18.87
C LYS A 68 -1.51 -2.06 19.95
N ARG A 69 -0.31 -2.09 20.55
CA ARG A 69 0.05 -1.27 21.72
C ARG A 69 0.00 0.23 21.46
N PHE A 70 0.39 0.64 20.26
CA PHE A 70 0.45 2.05 19.89
C PHE A 70 0.10 2.23 18.40
N ASN A 71 -0.65 3.28 18.10
CA ASN A 71 -1.00 3.67 16.75
C ASN A 71 -1.26 5.18 16.69
N THR A 72 -0.94 5.79 15.55
CA THR A 72 -1.27 7.19 15.26
C THR A 72 -2.29 7.24 14.14
N PHE A 73 -3.34 8.05 14.32
CA PHE A 73 -4.25 8.46 13.26
C PHE A 73 -3.92 9.89 12.83
N ILE A 74 -3.86 10.10 11.52
CA ILE A 74 -3.56 11.35 10.86
C ILE A 74 -4.89 11.92 10.36
N HIS A 75 -5.17 13.14 10.78
CA HIS A 75 -6.41 13.87 10.49
C HIS A 75 -6.17 14.92 9.40
N GLU A 76 -5.77 14.44 8.22
CA GLU A 76 -5.43 15.27 7.07
C GLU A 76 -5.93 14.63 5.78
N ASP A 77 -6.13 15.46 4.76
CA ASP A 77 -6.48 15.00 3.42
C ASP A 77 -5.39 14.10 2.83
N LEU A 78 -5.81 13.10 2.06
CA LEU A 78 -4.88 12.17 1.42
C LEU A 78 -3.88 12.90 0.49
N TRP A 79 -4.29 14.02 -0.12
CA TRP A 79 -3.41 14.82 -0.97
C TRP A 79 -2.30 15.50 -0.16
N ASN A 80 -2.63 16.05 1.02
CA ASN A 80 -1.65 16.64 1.95
C ASN A 80 -0.70 15.57 2.47
N ILE A 81 -1.20 14.38 2.82
CA ILE A 81 -0.34 13.28 3.28
C ILE A 81 0.61 12.83 2.17
N ARG A 82 0.11 12.72 0.92
CA ARG A 82 0.92 12.29 -0.22
C ARG A 82 1.97 13.32 -0.62
N SER A 83 1.71 14.62 -0.42
CA SER A 83 2.68 15.68 -0.74
C SER A 83 3.95 15.58 0.11
N ILE A 84 3.87 14.99 1.30
CA ILE A 84 5.03 14.72 2.19
C ILE A 84 6.07 13.85 1.46
N CYS A 85 5.64 12.90 0.63
CA CYS A 85 6.55 12.04 -0.14
C CYS A 85 7.40 12.79 -1.18
N SER A 86 7.04 14.04 -1.49
CA SER A 86 7.78 14.92 -2.41
C SER A 86 8.71 15.91 -1.69
N THR A 87 8.80 15.85 -0.36
CA THR A 87 9.71 16.69 0.43
C THR A 87 11.13 16.11 0.44
N THR A 88 12.09 16.83 1.02
CA THR A 88 13.48 16.38 1.12
C THR A 88 13.56 15.05 1.88
N ASN A 89 14.24 14.06 1.29
CA ASN A 89 14.43 12.75 1.91
C ASN A 89 15.22 12.87 3.21
N ILE A 90 14.77 12.13 4.22
CA ILE A 90 15.44 11.96 5.51
C ILE A 90 15.67 10.48 5.79
N GLN A 91 16.67 10.16 6.60
CA GLN A 91 16.96 8.78 7.00
C GLN A 91 15.87 8.24 7.94
N CYS A 92 15.36 7.06 7.63
CA CYS A 92 14.37 6.33 8.40
C CYS A 92 15.02 5.66 9.63
N LYS A 93 14.19 5.30 10.62
CA LYS A 93 14.66 4.62 11.85
C LYS A 93 15.36 3.28 11.60
N ASN A 94 15.06 2.62 10.48
CA ASN A 94 15.69 1.36 10.08
C ASN A 94 16.97 1.57 9.23
N GLY A 95 17.47 2.81 9.10
CA GLY A 95 18.67 3.14 8.34
C GLY A 95 18.49 3.14 6.82
N GLN A 96 17.24 3.19 6.35
CA GLN A 96 16.89 3.39 4.95
C GLN A 96 16.67 4.86 4.64
#